data_AF-A0A972E834-F1
#
_entry.id   AF-A0A972E834-F1
#
_cell.length_a   1.000
_cell.length_b   1.000
_cell.length_c   1.000
_cell.angle_alpha   90.00
_cell.angle_beta   90.00
_cell.angle_gamma   90.00
#
_symmetry.space_group_name_H-M   'P 1'
#
loop_
_entity.id
_entity.type
_entity.pdbx_description
1 polymer ?
#
loop_
_entity_poly.entity_id
_entity_poly.type
_entity_poly.pdbx_seq_one_letter_code
_entity_poly.pdbx_strand_id
1 'polypeptide(L)'
;MFVYHTKRRDQYYDKVISIYQETGYGRKRIAKMVPVGEKTIARWIANFVAENGTVTPQTVMQSNQEPNNEELQALKKKVAELEKQLKYQEMRADAYDTMIDIAEKKFNIPIRKKAGAKQ
;
A
#
# COMPACT_ATOMS: atom_id res chain seq x y z
N MET A 1 -8.97 -10.96 -38.04
CA MET A 1 -7.89 -11.20 -37.07
C MET A 1 -8.03 -12.61 -36.52
N PHE A 2 -7.03 -13.49 -36.64
CA PHE A 2 -7.19 -14.89 -36.25
C PHE A 2 -7.09 -15.06 -34.73
N VAL A 3 -8.24 -15.35 -34.12
CA VAL A 3 -8.41 -15.64 -32.70
C VAL A 3 -8.05 -17.12 -32.51
N TYR A 4 -6.85 -17.40 -31.98
CA TYR A 4 -6.47 -18.76 -31.62
C TYR A 4 -7.27 -19.18 -30.39
N HIS A 5 -8.16 -20.16 -30.54
CA HIS A 5 -8.93 -20.73 -29.43
C HIS A 5 -8.12 -21.90 -28.89
N THR A 6 -7.50 -21.70 -27.73
CA THR A 6 -6.74 -22.72 -27.04
C THR A 6 -7.17 -22.70 -25.59
N LYS A 7 -7.27 -23.87 -24.95
CA LYS A 7 -7.68 -23.97 -23.53
C LYS A 7 -6.89 -23.02 -22.62
N ARG A 8 -5.59 -22.83 -22.92
CA ARG A 8 -4.70 -21.92 -22.18
C ARG A 8 -5.03 -20.44 -22.42
N ARG A 9 -5.51 -20.06 -23.61
CA ARG A 9 -5.97 -18.70 -23.84
C ARG A 9 -7.23 -18.41 -23.03
N ASP A 10 -8.22 -19.28 -23.14
CA ASP A 10 -9.53 -19.06 -22.52
C ASP A 10 -9.41 -18.96 -20.99
N GLN A 11 -8.41 -19.61 -20.39
CA GLN A 11 -8.14 -19.54 -18.95
C GLN A 11 -7.41 -18.26 -18.49
N TYR A 12 -6.52 -17.70 -19.32
CA TYR A 12 -5.56 -16.68 -18.87
C TYR A 12 -5.69 -15.34 -19.60
N TYR A 13 -6.42 -15.27 -20.70
CA TYR A 13 -6.54 -14.05 -21.51
C TYR A 13 -7.15 -12.90 -20.72
N ASP A 14 -8.35 -13.11 -20.16
CA ASP A 14 -9.06 -12.06 -19.40
C ASP A 14 -8.26 -11.62 -18.17
N LYS A 15 -7.63 -12.57 -17.48
CA LYS A 15 -6.76 -12.29 -16.33
C LYS A 15 -5.54 -11.45 -16.72
N VAL A 16 -4.92 -11.71 -17.87
CA VAL A 16 -3.77 -10.93 -18.35
C VAL A 16 -4.19 -9.52 -18.72
N ILE A 17 -5.35 -9.36 -19.37
CA ILE A 17 -5.88 -8.04 -19.75
C ILE A 17 -6.32 -7.24 -18.52
N SER A 18 -6.97 -7.87 -17.52
CA SER A 18 -7.36 -7.18 -16.28
C SER A 18 -6.14 -6.67 -15.52
N ILE A 19 -5.10 -7.50 -15.35
CA ILE A 19 -3.84 -7.09 -14.70
C ILE A 19 -3.22 -5.93 -15.47
N TYR A 20 -3.22 -5.99 -16.81
CA TYR A 20 -2.66 -4.92 -17.65
C TYR A 20 -3.40 -3.59 -17.47
N GLN A 21 -4.74 -3.61 -17.40
CA GLN A 21 -5.57 -2.42 -17.22
C GLN A 21 -5.50 -1.84 -15.81
N GLU A 22 -5.61 -2.69 -14.77
CA GLU A 22 -5.73 -2.28 -13.36
C GLU A 22 -4.39 -1.85 -12.74
N THR A 23 -3.31 -2.56 -13.06
CA THR A 23 -2.02 -2.39 -12.36
C THR A 23 -0.96 -1.66 -13.19
N GLY A 24 -1.19 -1.49 -14.49
CA GLY A 24 -0.22 -0.94 -15.42
C GLY A 24 1.07 -1.75 -15.57
N TYR A 25 1.09 -3.01 -15.12
CA TYR A 25 2.29 -3.84 -15.17
C TYR A 25 2.70 -4.19 -16.61
N GLY A 26 4.01 -4.06 -16.87
CA GLY A 26 4.59 -4.48 -18.14
C GLY A 26 4.55 -5.99 -18.35
N ARG A 27 4.57 -6.40 -19.62
CA ARG A 27 4.50 -7.82 -20.09
C ARG A 27 5.40 -8.78 -19.30
N LYS A 28 6.64 -8.36 -18.98
CA LYS A 28 7.62 -9.13 -18.19
C LYS A 28 7.15 -9.45 -16.78
N ARG A 29 6.50 -8.49 -16.11
CA ARG A 29 6.01 -8.65 -14.73
C ARG A 29 4.79 -9.55 -14.70
N ILE A 30 3.89 -9.40 -15.67
CA ILE A 30 2.73 -10.28 -15.85
C ILE A 30 3.17 -11.73 -16.12
N ALA A 31 4.21 -11.93 -16.94
CA ALA A 31 4.75 -13.26 -17.24
C ALA A 31 5.33 -14.00 -16.01
N LYS A 32 5.68 -13.29 -14.93
CA LYS A 32 6.09 -13.91 -13.66
C LYS A 32 4.90 -14.36 -12.80
N MET A 33 3.73 -13.77 -13.00
CA MET A 33 2.52 -14.01 -12.19
C MET A 33 1.61 -15.07 -12.81
N VAL A 34 1.73 -15.29 -14.10
CA VAL A 34 0.87 -16.19 -14.87
C VAL A 34 1.75 -17.17 -15.63
N PRO A 35 1.38 -18.48 -15.70
CA PRO A 35 2.12 -19.46 -16.48
C PRO A 35 1.83 -19.27 -17.98
N VAL A 36 2.17 -18.11 -18.55
CA VAL A 36 2.05 -17.75 -19.96
C VAL A 36 3.33 -17.03 -20.37
N GLY A 37 3.90 -17.42 -21.51
CA GLY A 37 5.14 -16.83 -22.00
C GLY A 37 4.98 -15.35 -22.35
N GLU A 38 6.03 -14.56 -22.13
CA GLU A 38 6.05 -13.12 -22.38
C GLU A 38 5.61 -12.76 -23.81
N LYS A 39 6.07 -13.51 -24.81
CA LYS A 39 5.71 -13.30 -26.23
C LYS A 39 4.21 -13.46 -26.49
N THR A 40 3.57 -14.39 -25.79
CA THR A 40 2.12 -14.62 -25.89
C THR A 40 1.34 -13.48 -25.26
N ILE A 41 1.76 -13.02 -24.07
CA ILE A 41 1.18 -11.85 -23.40
C ILE A 41 1.33 -10.59 -24.27
N ALA A 42 2.50 -10.39 -24.88
CA ALA A 42 2.75 -9.26 -25.78
C ALA A 42 1.79 -9.25 -26.97
N ARG A 43 1.54 -10.42 -27.57
CA ARG A 43 0.58 -10.57 -28.67
C ARG A 43 -0.85 -10.30 -28.22
N TRP A 44 -1.26 -10.83 -27.06
CA TRP A 44 -2.61 -10.61 -26.53
C TRP A 44 -2.88 -9.14 -26.23
N ILE A 45 -1.92 -8.44 -25.63
CA ILE A 45 -2.02 -7.00 -25.37
C ILE A 45 -2.04 -6.20 -26.69
N ALA A 46 -1.18 -6.53 -27.66
CA ALA A 46 -1.19 -5.86 -28.96
C ALA A 46 -2.52 -6.04 -29.70
N ASN A 47 -3.09 -7.24 -29.64
CA ASN A 47 -4.41 -7.53 -30.21
C ASN A 47 -5.52 -6.76 -29.49
N PHE A 48 -5.48 -6.74 -28.15
CA PHE A 48 -6.43 -6.02 -27.32
C PHE A 48 -6.41 -4.51 -27.60
N VAL A 49 -5.21 -3.91 -27.72
CA VAL A 49 -5.04 -2.49 -28.06
C VAL A 49 -5.48 -2.18 -29.49
N ALA A 50 -5.25 -3.10 -30.44
CA ALA A 50 -5.72 -2.94 -31.81
C ALA A 50 -7.26 -2.99 -31.93
N GLU A 51 -7.92 -3.80 -31.10
CA GLU A 51 -9.38 -3.98 -31.12
C GLU A 51 -10.12 -2.89 -30.31
N ASN A 52 -9.58 -2.45 -29.18
CA ASN A 52 -10.27 -1.54 -28.24
C ASN A 52 -9.74 -0.10 -28.26
N GLY A 53 -8.82 0.22 -29.18
CA GLY A 53 -8.12 1.50 -29.22
C GLY A 53 -6.99 1.60 -28.20
N THR A 54 -6.27 2.72 -28.19
CA THR A 54 -5.13 2.97 -27.31
C THR A 54 -5.58 3.09 -25.85
N VAL A 55 -5.87 1.97 -25.21
CA VAL A 55 -5.94 1.87 -23.75
C VAL A 55 -4.50 1.91 -23.28
N THR A 56 -3.99 3.11 -23.03
CA THR A 56 -2.74 3.23 -22.30
C THR A 56 -2.96 2.49 -20.97
N PRO A 57 -2.07 1.56 -20.58
CA PRO A 57 -2.10 1.07 -19.22
C PRO A 57 -2.03 2.33 -18.37
N GLN A 58 -2.97 2.51 -17.43
CA GLN A 58 -2.86 3.57 -16.44
C GLN A 58 -1.43 3.49 -15.96
N THR A 59 -0.62 4.49 -16.31
CA THR A 59 0.81 4.45 -16.05
C THR A 59 0.93 4.63 -14.55
N VAL A 60 0.72 3.56 -13.80
CA VAL A 60 1.37 3.38 -12.52
C VAL A 60 2.82 3.24 -12.94
N MET A 61 3.46 4.39 -13.10
CA MET A 61 4.90 4.53 -13.03
C MET A 61 5.27 4.05 -11.63
N GLN A 62 5.19 2.74 -11.38
CA GLN A 62 6.16 2.08 -10.55
C GLN A 62 7.43 2.12 -11.40
N SER A 63 8.05 3.30 -11.40
CA SER A 63 9.46 3.38 -11.65
C SER A 63 10.07 2.28 -10.79
N ASN A 64 10.71 1.30 -11.43
CA ASN A 64 11.85 0.62 -10.82
C ASN A 64 12.98 1.66 -10.67
N GLN A 65 12.69 2.82 -10.07
CA GLN A 65 13.71 3.57 -9.40
C GLN A 65 14.01 2.70 -8.20
N GLU A 66 15.20 2.09 -8.21
CA GLU A 66 15.85 1.76 -6.95
C GLU A 66 15.59 2.96 -6.03
N PRO A 67 14.92 2.74 -4.89
CA PRO A 67 14.44 3.86 -4.10
C PRO A 67 15.68 4.69 -3.79
N ASN A 68 15.68 5.93 -4.28
CA ASN A 68 16.85 6.80 -4.26
C ASN A 68 17.42 6.71 -2.84
N ASN A 69 18.65 6.23 -2.66
CA ASN A 69 19.15 5.80 -1.34
C ASN A 69 18.98 6.95 -0.31
N GLU A 70 19.06 8.18 -0.79
CA GLU A 70 18.78 9.41 -0.07
C GLU A 70 17.32 9.53 0.43
N GLU A 71 16.33 9.20 -0.40
CA GLU A 71 14.91 9.18 0.00
C GLU A 71 14.63 8.10 1.04
N LEU A 72 15.21 6.90 0.89
CA LEU A 72 15.10 5.85 1.91
C LEU A 72 15.72 6.30 3.23
N GLN A 73 16.88 6.95 3.19
CA GLN A 73 17.54 7.46 4.38
C GLN A 73 16.73 8.58 5.03
N ALA A 74 16.18 9.52 4.23
CA ALA A 74 15.32 10.58 4.72
C ALA A 74 14.05 10.01 5.38
N LEU A 75 13.43 9.00 4.76
CA LEU A 75 12.25 8.35 5.29
C LEU A 75 12.56 7.62 6.61
N LYS A 76 13.67 6.88 6.68
CA LYS A 76 14.14 6.23 7.92
C LYS A 76 14.40 7.23 9.04
N LYS A 77 15.04 8.36 8.74
CA LYS A 77 15.27 9.44 9.72
C LYS A 77 13.96 9.98 10.26
N LYS A 78 12.99 10.25 9.38
CA LYS A 78 11.66 10.75 9.78
C LYS A 78 10.93 9.75 10.66
N VAL A 79 10.99 8.45 10.35
CA VAL A 79 10.40 7.40 11.19
C VAL A 79 11.04 7.40 12.59
N ALA A 80 12.36 7.40 12.68
CA ALA A 80 13.06 7.41 13.97
C ALA A 80 12.75 8.67 14.80
N GLU A 81 12.62 9.83 14.15
CA GLU A 81 12.24 11.07 14.82
C GLU A 81 10.80 11.01 15.35
N LEU A 82 9.85 10.51 14.54
CA LEU A 82 8.45 10.36 14.94
C LEU A 82 8.31 9.36 16.09
N GLU A 83 9.02 8.23 16.06
CA GLU A 83 9.04 7.26 17.15
C GLU A 83 9.56 7.88 18.46
N LYS A 84 10.61 8.70 18.38
CA LYS A 84 11.14 9.42 19.54
C LYS A 84 10.13 10.41 20.10
N GLN A 85 9.45 11.17 19.24
CA GLN A 85 8.41 12.11 19.65
C GLN A 85 7.24 11.36 20.31
N LEU A 86 6.80 10.25 19.73
CA LEU A 86 5.74 9.41 20.26
C LEU A 86 6.07 8.90 21.66
N LYS A 87 7.26 8.32 21.84
CA LYS A 87 7.72 7.85 23.16
C LYS A 87 7.79 8.96 24.20
N TYR A 88 8.18 10.17 23.80
CA TYR A 88 8.19 11.32 24.70
C TYR A 88 6.78 11.75 25.13
N GLN A 89 5.83 11.75 24.20
CA GLN A 89 4.43 12.08 24.52
C GLN A 89 3.79 11.02 25.43
N GLU A 90 4.07 9.73 25.20
CA GLU A 90 3.61 8.64 26.08
C GLU A 90 4.15 8.82 27.50
N MET A 91 5.46 9.01 27.66
CA MET A 91 6.07 9.25 28.97
C MET A 91 5.51 10.50 29.65
N ARG A 92 5.24 11.55 28.88
CA ARG A 92 4.63 12.78 29.37
C ARG A 92 3.19 12.53 29.85
N ALA A 93 2.42 11.74 29.12
CA ALA A 93 1.07 11.36 29.50
C ALA A 93 1.07 10.55 30.82
N ASP A 94 1.96 9.56 30.94
CA ASP A 94 2.12 8.78 32.17
C ASP A 94 2.52 9.66 33.36
N ALA A 95 3.42 10.62 33.14
CA ALA A 95 3.82 11.58 34.17
C ALA A 95 2.66 12.48 34.61
N TYR A 96 1.76 12.85 33.70
CA TYR A 96 0.57 13.62 34.04
C TYR A 96 -0.46 12.79 34.79
N ASP A 97 -0.70 11.54 34.38
CA ASP A 97 -1.59 10.63 35.10
C ASP A 97 -1.10 10.38 36.53
N THR A 98 0.19 10.15 36.73
CA THR A 98 0.77 9.99 38.07
C THR A 98 0.69 11.26 38.91
N MET A 99 0.86 12.44 38.30
CA MET A 99 0.69 13.72 39.00
C MET A 99 -0.76 13.94 39.45
N ILE A 100 -1.73 13.57 38.60
CA ILE A 100 -3.15 13.59 38.94
C ILE A 100 -3.40 12.67 40.14
N ASP A 101 -2.89 11.44 40.12
CA ASP A 101 -3.06 10.49 41.23
C ASP A 101 -2.49 11.02 42.55
N ILE A 102 -1.33 11.67 42.52
CA ILE A 102 -0.72 12.29 43.71
C ILE A 102 -1.60 13.43 44.23
N ALA A 103 -2.13 14.27 43.34
CA ALA A 103 -3.00 15.39 43.71
C ALA A 103 -4.33 14.91 44.30
N GLU A 104 -4.99 13.92 43.68
CA GLU A 104 -6.22 13.32 44.20
C GLU A 104 -5.99 12.75 45.61
N LYS A 105 -4.87 12.04 45.84
CA LYS A 105 -4.52 11.48 47.16
C LYS A 105 -4.22 12.56 48.21
N LYS A 106 -3.49 13.61 47.85
CA LYS A 106 -3.03 14.64 48.79
C LYS A 106 -4.14 15.61 49.20
N PHE A 107 -4.99 15.99 48.25
CA PHE A 107 -6.04 17.00 48.46
C PHE A 107 -7.44 16.41 48.63
N ASN A 108 -7.61 15.10 48.40
CA ASN A 108 -8.89 14.39 48.50
C ASN A 108 -10.00 15.00 47.61
N ILE A 109 -9.61 15.55 46.45
CA ILE A 109 -10.52 16.13 45.46
C ILE A 109 -10.47 15.26 44.20
N PRO A 110 -11.61 14.83 43.64
CA PRO A 110 -11.63 14.08 42.39
C PRO A 110 -11.34 15.00 41.21
N ILE A 111 -10.25 14.75 40.48
CA ILE A 111 -9.86 15.52 39.30
C ILE A 111 -10.28 14.76 38.03
N ARG A 112 -10.09 13.44 38.00
CA ARG A 112 -10.47 12.58 36.86
C ARG A 112 -11.92 12.12 37.00
N LYS A 113 -12.69 12.23 35.91
CA LYS A 113 -14.05 11.66 35.84
C LYS A 113 -13.98 10.14 36.01
N LYS A 114 -14.58 9.61 37.08
CA LYS A 114 -14.64 8.17 37.34
C LYS A 114 -15.72 7.54 36.44
N ALA A 115 -15.43 6.39 35.83
CA ALA A 115 -16.39 5.63 35.05
C ALA A 115 -17.47 5.06 35.99
N GLY A 116 -18.61 5.76 36.10
CA GLY A 116 -19.67 5.35 37.04
C GLY A 116 -20.74 6.40 37.34
N ALA A 117 -20.57 7.65 36.92
CA ALA A 117 -21.69 8.61 36.99
C ALA A 117 -22.77 8.17 35.99
N LYS A 118 -23.83 7.51 36.50
CA LYS A 118 -25.06 7.21 35.75
C LYS A 118 -25.55 8.50 35.08
N GLN A 119 -25.81 8.43 33.77
CA GLN A 119 -26.58 9.45 33.06
C GLN A 119 -28.02 9.48 33.56
#